data_AF-A0A7G6X7G9-F1
#
_entry.id   AF-A0A7G6X7G9-F1
#
_cell.length_a   1.000
_cell.length_b   1.000
_cell.length_c   1.000
_cell.angle_alpha   90.00
_cell.angle_beta   90.00
_cell.angle_gamma   90.00
#
_symmetry.space_group_name_H-M   'P 1'
#
loop_
_entity.id
_entity.type
_entity.pdbx_description
1 polymer ?
#
loop_
_entity_poly.entity_id
_entity_poly.type
_entity_poly.pdbx_seq_one_letter_code
_entity_poly.pdbx_strand_id
1 'polypeptide(L)'
;MRLHPGYRSAVQTEPSRPSRRAVLRSAAVVAASATLLTGCEDAKDKSGTPGVTEGPGGSTPPAPSTDPVIVAALTAAATQVEQLSLRYSAVSQAFPKLRTQLEIGVKIHAAQSAELKKVGGFEPPQPGKLPALPKDATTALADLAGREQKLSVSHATAAAKVSGEAARLLAMLAAAESQLAATLTVMGKKKVASS
;
A
#
# COMPACT_ATOMS: atom_id res chain seq x y z
N MET A 1 42.51 62.93 11.39
CA MET A 1 41.87 62.08 10.37
C MET A 1 40.91 61.14 11.07
N ARG A 2 39.61 61.46 11.03
CA ARG A 2 38.48 60.59 11.39
C ARG A 2 37.75 60.31 10.08
N LEU A 3 37.25 59.08 9.91
CA LEU A 3 35.98 58.69 9.29
C LEU A 3 35.91 57.14 9.22
N HIS A 4 35.14 56.53 10.13
CA HIS A 4 34.32 55.34 9.82
C HIS A 4 33.00 55.86 9.17
N PRO A 5 32.12 55.07 8.50
CA PRO A 5 31.90 53.62 8.60
C PRO A 5 31.47 52.85 7.32
N GLY A 6 31.43 51.51 7.42
CA GLY A 6 30.27 50.67 7.05
C GLY A 6 29.93 50.40 5.58
N TYR A 7 30.11 49.16 5.13
CA TYR A 7 29.20 48.50 4.18
C TYR A 7 28.96 47.05 4.63
N ARG A 8 27.78 46.82 5.21
CA ARG A 8 27.25 45.51 5.58
C ARG A 8 26.17 45.18 4.55
N SER A 9 26.42 44.22 3.66
CA SER A 9 25.41 43.67 2.75
C SER A 9 24.30 43.02 3.57
N ALA A 10 23.15 43.67 3.62
CA ALA A 10 21.89 43.06 4.01
C ALA A 10 21.10 42.76 2.73
N VAL A 11 21.16 41.51 2.25
CA VAL A 11 20.12 41.02 1.35
C VAL A 11 18.91 40.72 2.24
N GLN A 12 17.98 41.66 2.27
CA GLN A 12 16.61 41.42 2.72
C GLN A 12 15.94 40.54 1.65
N THR A 13 15.77 39.25 1.94
CA THR A 13 14.80 38.43 1.23
C THR A 13 13.42 38.79 1.77
N GLU A 14 12.74 39.68 1.07
CA GLU A 14 11.31 39.94 1.30
C GLU A 14 10.49 38.64 1.17
N PRO A 15 9.42 38.48 1.96
CA PRO A 15 8.49 37.38 1.81
C PRO A 15 7.77 37.56 0.46
N SER A 16 8.18 36.78 -0.52
CA SER A 16 7.53 36.73 -1.83
C SER A 16 6.05 36.36 -1.64
N ARG A 17 5.19 37.37 -1.75
CA ARG A 17 3.74 37.22 -1.90
C ARG A 17 3.47 36.19 -3.00
N PRO A 18 2.74 35.09 -2.73
CA PRO A 18 2.38 34.16 -3.77
C PRO A 18 1.40 34.83 -4.75
N SER A 19 1.90 35.05 -5.97
CA SER A 19 1.17 35.57 -7.13
C SER A 19 0.04 34.61 -7.52
N ARG A 20 -1.17 35.15 -7.74
CA ARG A 20 -2.42 34.45 -8.06
C ARG A 20 -2.47 33.76 -9.44
N ARG A 21 -1.31 33.48 -10.06
CA ARG A 21 -1.20 32.99 -11.45
C ARG A 21 -0.46 31.66 -11.61
N ALA A 22 -0.16 30.96 -10.52
CA ALA A 22 0.32 29.57 -10.54
C ALA A 22 -0.77 28.55 -10.13
N VAL A 23 -2.05 28.92 -10.28
CA VAL A 23 -3.20 28.03 -10.13
C VAL A 23 -3.62 27.62 -11.54
N LEU A 24 -2.97 26.60 -12.10
CA LEU A 24 -3.42 25.80 -13.25
C LEU A 24 -2.33 24.76 -13.55
N ARG A 25 -2.24 23.73 -12.71
CA ARG A 25 -1.67 22.38 -12.99
C ARG A 25 -1.61 21.57 -11.69
N SER A 26 -2.76 21.29 -11.09
CA SER A 26 -2.98 20.24 -10.07
C SER A 26 -4.47 20.16 -9.76
N ALA A 27 -5.27 19.74 -10.73
CA ALA A 27 -6.66 19.37 -10.53
C ALA A 27 -6.88 18.03 -11.22
N ALA A 28 -6.51 16.95 -10.54
CA ALA A 28 -6.89 15.59 -10.91
C ALA A 28 -6.78 14.67 -9.68
N VAL A 29 -7.45 15.03 -8.59
CA VAL A 29 -7.91 14.02 -7.62
C VAL A 29 -9.29 14.45 -7.07
N VAL A 30 -10.22 13.49 -7.08
CA VAL A 30 -11.52 13.46 -6.38
C VAL A 30 -12.70 14.16 -7.06
N ALA A 31 -13.51 13.39 -7.80
CA ALA A 31 -14.97 13.30 -7.67
C ALA A 31 -15.58 12.52 -8.84
N ALA A 32 -15.89 11.24 -8.63
CA ALA A 32 -16.88 10.53 -9.45
C ALA A 32 -17.69 9.62 -8.53
N SER A 33 -18.41 10.27 -7.61
CA SER A 33 -19.53 9.67 -6.88
C SER A 33 -20.80 10.21 -7.52
N ALA A 34 -21.63 9.28 -8.00
CA ALA A 34 -23.08 9.39 -8.17
C ALA A 34 -23.66 10.51 -9.06
N THR A 35 -24.07 10.11 -10.27
CA THR A 35 -25.19 10.63 -11.11
C THR A 35 -25.14 9.80 -12.42
N LEU A 36 -26.11 9.03 -12.90
CA LEU A 36 -27.58 9.04 -12.78
C LEU A 36 -28.15 7.62 -12.98
N LEU A 37 -29.07 7.21 -12.09
CA LEU A 37 -30.21 6.41 -12.49
C LEU A 37 -31.15 7.33 -13.28
N THR A 38 -31.29 7.11 -14.59
CA THR A 38 -32.47 7.52 -15.36
C THR A 38 -32.63 6.59 -16.55
N GLY A 39 -33.79 5.95 -16.66
CA GLY A 39 -34.30 5.42 -17.93
C GLY A 39 -34.13 3.92 -18.16
N CYS A 40 -34.92 3.11 -17.48
CA CYS A 40 -35.43 1.87 -18.06
C CYS A 40 -36.33 2.25 -19.24
N GLU A 41 -35.95 1.88 -20.46
CA GLU A 41 -36.88 1.84 -21.59
C GLU A 41 -37.23 0.39 -21.89
N ASP A 42 -38.52 0.13 -21.72
CA ASP A 42 -39.25 -1.12 -21.96
C ASP A 42 -39.18 -1.46 -23.45
N ALA A 43 -38.55 -2.59 -23.78
CA ALA A 43 -38.83 -3.29 -25.01
C ALA A 43 -39.33 -4.69 -24.63
N LYS A 44 -40.65 -4.78 -24.46
CA LYS A 44 -41.36 -6.05 -24.57
C LYS A 44 -41.20 -6.57 -26.00
N ASP A 45 -40.63 -7.76 -26.14
CA ASP A 45 -41.25 -8.77 -26.97
C ASP A 45 -40.94 -10.18 -26.48
N LYS A 46 -41.96 -11.02 -26.62
CA LYS A 46 -42.19 -12.23 -25.84
C LYS A 46 -41.37 -13.43 -26.29
N SER A 47 -41.20 -14.33 -25.31
CA SER A 47 -41.56 -15.76 -25.37
C SER A 47 -40.39 -16.73 -25.33
N GLY A 48 -40.33 -17.48 -24.22
CA GLY A 48 -39.52 -18.68 -24.08
C GLY A 48 -39.04 -18.90 -22.65
N THR A 49 -39.87 -19.48 -21.79
CA THR A 49 -39.37 -20.30 -20.67
C THR A 49 -39.62 -21.76 -21.06
N PRO A 50 -38.62 -22.63 -20.89
CA PRO A 50 -38.64 -23.44 -19.67
C PRO A 50 -37.26 -23.72 -19.05
N GLY A 51 -37.20 -23.59 -17.72
CA GLY A 51 -36.46 -24.49 -16.83
C GLY A 51 -34.94 -24.53 -16.91
N VAL A 52 -34.27 -23.99 -15.88
CA VAL A 52 -33.64 -24.78 -14.81
C VAL A 52 -33.05 -23.81 -13.81
N THR A 53 -33.40 -24.03 -12.55
CA THR A 53 -32.84 -23.38 -11.37
C THR A 53 -31.40 -23.84 -11.21
N GLU A 54 -30.42 -23.04 -11.62
CA GLU A 54 -29.06 -23.17 -11.08
C GLU A 54 -28.89 -22.14 -9.97
N GLY A 55 -28.68 -22.69 -8.76
CA GLY A 55 -28.44 -21.95 -7.53
C GLY A 55 -27.14 -21.14 -7.58
N PRO A 56 -26.76 -20.53 -6.44
CA PRO A 56 -25.90 -19.36 -6.41
C PRO A 56 -24.57 -19.70 -7.07
N GLY A 57 -24.22 -18.92 -8.10
CA GLY A 57 -22.90 -18.90 -8.71
C GLY A 57 -21.86 -18.56 -7.66
N GLY A 58 -21.41 -19.60 -6.94
CA GLY A 58 -20.22 -19.56 -6.13
C GLY A 58 -19.10 -19.29 -7.11
N SER A 59 -18.57 -18.07 -7.08
CA SER A 59 -17.43 -17.66 -7.87
C SER A 59 -16.29 -18.62 -7.55
N THR A 60 -16.12 -19.63 -8.40
CA THR A 60 -15.02 -20.58 -8.25
C THR A 60 -13.75 -19.76 -8.40
N PRO A 61 -12.82 -19.81 -7.43
CA PRO A 61 -11.57 -19.08 -7.54
C PRO A 61 -10.93 -19.42 -8.89
N PRO A 62 -10.39 -18.42 -9.62
CA PRO A 62 -9.70 -18.69 -10.87
C PRO A 62 -8.60 -19.73 -10.63
N ALA A 63 -8.44 -20.66 -11.56
CA ALA A 63 -7.38 -21.67 -11.47
C ALA A 63 -6.02 -20.97 -11.34
N PRO A 64 -5.11 -21.49 -10.50
CA PRO A 64 -3.80 -20.89 -10.30
C PRO A 64 -3.02 -20.84 -11.62
N SER A 65 -2.25 -19.78 -11.81
CA SER A 65 -1.46 -19.59 -13.03
C SER A 65 -0.35 -20.65 -13.13
N THR A 66 -0.12 -21.16 -14.34
CA THR A 66 1.01 -22.05 -14.67
C THR A 66 2.17 -21.32 -15.35
N ASP A 67 2.03 -20.02 -15.60
CA ASP A 67 3.10 -19.20 -16.18
C ASP A 67 4.24 -19.03 -15.16
N PRO A 68 5.47 -19.47 -15.48
CA PRO A 68 6.59 -19.40 -14.55
C PRO A 68 6.92 -17.97 -14.10
N VAL A 69 6.67 -16.95 -14.93
CA VAL A 69 6.90 -15.54 -14.56
C VAL A 69 5.88 -15.09 -13.51
N ILE A 70 4.61 -15.46 -13.70
CA ILE A 70 3.54 -15.14 -12.76
C ILE A 70 3.75 -15.89 -11.44
N VAL A 71 4.04 -17.20 -11.50
CA VAL A 71 4.29 -18.03 -10.32
C VAL A 71 5.49 -17.48 -9.53
N ALA A 72 6.59 -17.15 -10.20
CA ALA A 72 7.77 -16.58 -9.54
C ALA A 72 7.45 -15.22 -8.89
N ALA A 73 6.70 -14.34 -9.57
CA ALA A 73 6.32 -13.03 -9.03
C ALA A 73 5.43 -13.16 -7.79
N LEU A 74 4.40 -14.00 -7.83
CA LEU A 74 3.51 -14.24 -6.70
C LEU A 74 4.23 -14.94 -5.54
N THR A 75 5.12 -15.90 -5.83
CA THR A 75 5.91 -16.60 -4.80
C THR A 75 6.88 -15.64 -4.10
N ALA A 76 7.55 -14.78 -4.86
CA ALA A 76 8.39 -13.72 -4.31
C ALA A 76 7.58 -12.77 -3.42
N ALA A 77 6.41 -12.32 -3.89
CA ALA A 77 5.52 -11.47 -3.10
C ALA A 77 5.11 -12.13 -1.78
N ALA A 78 4.70 -13.40 -1.81
CA ALA A 78 4.33 -14.14 -0.61
C ALA A 78 5.48 -14.28 0.38
N THR A 79 6.69 -14.56 -0.11
CA THR A 79 7.89 -14.61 0.72
C THR A 79 8.17 -13.27 1.39
N GLN A 80 8.02 -12.17 0.66
CA GLN A 80 8.25 -10.81 1.16
C GLN A 80 7.23 -10.41 2.22
N VAL A 81 5.94 -10.69 1.99
CA VAL A 81 4.85 -10.43 2.95
C VAL A 81 5.04 -11.25 4.22
N GLU A 82 5.45 -12.52 4.12
CA GLU A 82 5.72 -13.38 5.28
C GLU A 82 6.91 -12.86 6.11
N GLN A 83 8.01 -12.45 5.45
CA GLN A 83 9.15 -11.81 6.14
C GLN A 83 8.72 -10.56 6.91
N LEU A 84 7.85 -9.75 6.32
CA LEU A 84 7.36 -8.54 6.96
C LEU A 84 6.40 -8.86 8.11
N SER A 85 5.53 -9.86 7.97
CA SER A 85 4.63 -10.35 9.03
C SER A 85 5.40 -10.80 10.28
N LEU A 86 6.46 -11.57 10.09
CA LEU A 86 7.35 -11.97 11.18
C LEU A 86 8.05 -10.77 11.81
N ARG A 87 8.45 -9.78 11.01
CA ARG A 87 9.05 -8.54 11.51
C ARG A 87 8.08 -7.73 12.37
N TYR A 88 6.82 -7.58 11.94
CA TYR A 88 5.77 -6.95 12.74
C TYR A 88 5.56 -7.65 14.07
N SER A 89 5.55 -8.99 14.06
CA SER A 89 5.43 -9.80 15.27
C SER A 89 6.61 -9.57 16.21
N ALA A 90 7.83 -9.57 15.68
CA ALA A 90 9.05 -9.35 16.47
C ALA A 90 9.10 -7.93 17.07
N VAL A 91 8.71 -6.90 16.32
CA VAL A 91 8.59 -5.51 16.82
C VAL A 91 7.51 -5.42 17.91
N SER A 92 6.36 -6.06 17.70
CA SER A 92 5.25 -6.10 18.66
C SER A 92 5.64 -6.81 19.96
N GLN A 93 6.50 -7.82 19.90
CA GLN A 93 7.04 -8.50 21.07
C GLN A 93 8.06 -7.65 21.81
N ALA A 94 9.03 -7.06 21.09
CA ALA A 94 10.09 -6.23 21.66
C ALA A 94 9.58 -4.91 22.25
N PHE A 95 8.52 -4.34 21.67
CA PHE A 95 7.92 -3.07 22.09
C PHE A 95 6.43 -3.22 22.39
N PRO A 96 6.04 -3.77 23.56
CA PRO A 96 4.65 -4.08 23.89
C PRO A 96 3.69 -2.88 23.80
N LYS A 97 4.20 -1.66 24.05
CA LYS A 97 3.43 -0.40 23.94
C LYS A 97 2.97 -0.08 22.51
N LEU A 98 3.51 -0.75 21.50
CA LEU A 98 3.13 -0.58 20.09
C LEU A 98 2.12 -1.63 19.60
N ARG A 99 1.84 -2.70 20.37
CA ARG A 99 1.04 -3.85 19.90
C ARG A 99 -0.29 -3.46 19.28
N THR A 100 -1.11 -2.70 20.00
CA THR A 100 -2.43 -2.26 19.51
C THR A 100 -2.32 -1.40 18.26
N GLN A 101 -1.25 -0.62 18.13
CA GLN A 101 -1.03 0.25 16.97
C GLN A 101 -0.58 -0.55 15.74
N LEU A 102 0.13 -1.66 15.95
CA LEU A 102 0.64 -2.53 14.90
C LEU A 102 -0.34 -3.64 14.49
N GLU A 103 -1.38 -3.90 15.29
CA GLU A 103 -2.37 -4.97 15.05
C GLU A 103 -3.06 -4.86 13.68
N ILE A 104 -3.36 -3.63 13.24
CA ILE A 104 -3.96 -3.40 11.92
C ILE A 104 -3.00 -3.85 10.80
N GLY A 105 -1.71 -3.55 10.93
CA GLY A 105 -0.69 -4.00 9.98
C GLY A 105 -0.60 -5.52 9.94
N VAL A 106 -0.61 -6.19 11.10
CA VAL A 106 -0.62 -7.66 11.19
C VAL A 106 -1.83 -8.27 10.48
N LYS A 107 -3.03 -7.70 10.68
CA LYS A 107 -4.26 -8.18 10.02
C LYS A 107 -4.21 -7.99 8.51
N ILE A 108 -3.68 -6.87 8.03
CA ILE A 108 -3.52 -6.60 6.61
C ILE A 108 -2.56 -7.61 5.97
N HIS A 109 -1.40 -7.84 6.58
CA HIS A 109 -0.43 -8.82 6.08
C HIS A 109 -0.99 -10.24 6.07
N ALA A 110 -1.75 -10.63 7.09
CA ALA A 110 -2.44 -11.93 7.11
C ALA A 110 -3.45 -12.08 5.95
N ALA A 111 -4.21 -11.02 5.66
CA ALA A 111 -5.14 -11.02 4.53
C ALA A 111 -4.41 -11.07 3.18
N GLN A 112 -3.31 -10.34 3.03
CA GLN A 112 -2.46 -10.36 1.83
C GLN A 112 -1.86 -11.76 1.60
N SER A 113 -1.32 -12.39 2.65
CA SER A 113 -0.82 -13.76 2.58
C SER A 113 -1.91 -14.75 2.16
N ALA A 114 -3.13 -14.63 2.69
CA ALA A 114 -4.25 -15.49 2.32
C ALA A 114 -4.64 -15.33 0.83
N GLU A 115 -4.70 -14.10 0.33
CA GLU A 115 -5.06 -13.84 -1.07
C GLU A 115 -3.95 -14.31 -2.04
N LEU A 116 -2.68 -14.12 -1.67
CA LEU A 116 -1.55 -14.63 -2.45
C LEU A 116 -1.55 -16.15 -2.54
N LYS A 117 -1.84 -16.87 -1.45
CA LYS A 117 -1.99 -18.34 -1.46
C LYS A 117 -3.14 -18.76 -2.36
N LYS A 118 -4.28 -18.08 -2.27
CA LYS A 118 -5.48 -18.37 -3.05
C LYS A 118 -5.25 -18.19 -4.55
N VAL A 119 -4.61 -17.10 -4.97
CA VAL A 119 -4.36 -16.81 -6.40
C VAL A 119 -3.15 -17.58 -6.93
N GLY A 120 -2.12 -17.78 -6.10
CA GLY A 120 -0.89 -18.46 -6.47
C GLY A 120 -0.99 -19.98 -6.49
N GLY A 121 -1.88 -20.57 -5.68
CA GLY A 121 -2.01 -22.03 -5.56
C GLY A 121 -0.76 -22.73 -5.00
N PHE A 122 0.15 -21.99 -4.36
CA PHE A 122 1.38 -22.51 -3.76
C PHE A 122 1.43 -22.20 -2.26
N GLU A 123 2.18 -23.02 -1.52
CA GLU A 123 2.54 -22.68 -0.15
C GLU A 123 3.79 -21.78 -0.18
N PRO A 124 3.78 -20.60 0.46
CA PRO A 124 4.90 -19.69 0.45
C PRO A 124 6.12 -20.37 1.08
N PRO A 125 7.32 -20.23 0.49
CA PRO A 125 8.52 -20.76 1.10
C PRO A 125 8.78 -20.07 2.44
N GLN A 126 9.34 -20.83 3.37
CA GLN A 126 9.65 -20.31 4.69
C GLN A 126 10.67 -19.17 4.57
N PRO A 127 10.40 -18.00 5.16
CA PRO A 127 11.31 -16.88 5.07
C PRO A 127 12.64 -17.19 5.76
N GLY A 128 13.74 -16.72 5.17
CA GLY A 128 15.07 -16.82 5.75
C GLY A 128 15.25 -16.00 7.03
N LYS A 129 16.47 -16.04 7.58
CA LYS A 129 16.81 -15.32 8.82
C LYS A 129 16.56 -13.81 8.67
N LEU A 130 15.77 -13.25 9.57
CA LEU A 130 15.49 -11.82 9.60
C LEU A 130 16.70 -11.03 10.13
N PRO A 131 16.92 -9.79 9.62
CA PRO A 131 17.90 -8.88 10.19
C PRO A 131 17.64 -8.59 11.67
N ALA A 132 18.64 -8.09 12.40
CA ALA A 132 18.47 -7.68 13.79
C ALA A 132 17.41 -6.57 13.93
N LEU A 133 16.68 -6.55 15.05
CA LEU A 133 15.73 -5.49 15.37
C LEU A 133 16.47 -4.21 15.80
N PRO A 134 15.94 -3.02 15.49
CA PRO A 134 16.41 -1.78 16.08
C PRO A 134 16.22 -1.77 17.60
N LYS A 135 17.03 -0.97 18.30
CA LYS A 135 17.09 -0.95 19.78
C LYS A 135 15.97 -0.15 20.44
N ASP A 136 15.35 0.77 19.71
CA ASP A 136 14.30 1.64 20.24
C ASP A 136 13.04 1.61 19.38
N ALA A 137 11.92 2.01 19.98
CA ALA A 137 10.60 1.92 19.37
C ALA A 137 10.44 2.84 18.15
N THR A 138 11.08 4.02 18.17
CA THR A 138 10.99 4.99 17.07
C THR A 138 11.74 4.50 15.84
N THR A 139 12.96 3.99 16.02
CA THR A 139 13.73 3.39 14.93
C THR A 139 13.12 2.10 14.43
N ALA A 140 12.45 1.33 15.29
CA ALA A 140 11.66 0.16 14.87
C ALA A 140 10.46 0.54 13.98
N LEU A 141 9.72 1.60 14.32
CA LEU A 141 8.64 2.12 13.47
C LEU A 141 9.16 2.65 12.13
N ALA A 142 10.30 3.34 12.14
CA ALA A 142 10.94 3.82 10.91
C ALA A 142 11.47 2.67 10.04
N ASP A 143 12.04 1.61 10.63
CA ASP A 143 12.47 0.40 9.92
C ASP A 143 11.27 -0.30 9.27
N LEU A 144 10.16 -0.47 10.00
CA LEU A 144 8.93 -1.02 9.42
C LEU A 144 8.40 -0.15 8.28
N ALA A 145 8.32 1.17 8.46
CA ALA A 145 7.85 2.09 7.40
C ALA A 145 8.73 2.02 6.15
N GLY A 146 10.05 1.97 6.33
CA GLY A 146 11.00 1.85 5.22
C GLY A 146 10.89 0.51 4.49
N ARG A 147 10.55 -0.58 5.20
CA ARG A 147 10.32 -1.90 4.59
C ARG A 147 9.03 -1.94 3.80
N GLU A 148 7.93 -1.45 4.38
CA GLU A 148 6.64 -1.30 3.70
C GLU A 148 6.79 -0.52 2.38
N GLN A 149 7.50 0.61 2.42
CA GLN A 149 7.72 1.42 1.21
C GLN A 149 8.55 0.68 0.15
N LYS A 150 9.58 -0.05 0.55
CA LYS A 150 10.41 -0.84 -0.38
C LYS A 150 9.60 -1.97 -1.02
N LEU A 151 8.76 -2.62 -0.22
CA LEU A 151 7.92 -3.74 -0.64
C LEU A 151 6.83 -3.24 -1.60
N SER A 152 6.22 -2.09 -1.30
CA SER A 152 5.30 -1.38 -2.19
C SER A 152 5.90 -1.12 -3.58
N VAL A 153 7.12 -0.58 -3.63
CA VAL A 153 7.82 -0.33 -4.91
C VAL A 153 8.15 -1.64 -5.64
N SER A 154 8.59 -2.67 -4.91
CA SER A 154 8.86 -4.01 -5.45
C SER A 154 7.62 -4.61 -6.10
N HIS A 155 6.48 -4.58 -5.41
CA HIS A 155 5.20 -5.10 -5.90
C HIS A 155 4.62 -4.29 -7.06
N ALA A 156 4.69 -2.95 -7.02
CA ALA A 156 4.30 -2.12 -8.15
C ALA A 156 5.14 -2.42 -9.40
N THR A 157 6.46 -2.62 -9.21
CA THR A 157 7.37 -2.98 -10.30
C THR A 157 7.10 -4.39 -10.82
N ALA A 158 6.75 -5.33 -9.95
CA ALA A 158 6.36 -6.69 -10.35
C ALA A 158 5.02 -6.69 -11.10
N ALA A 159 4.05 -5.91 -10.65
CA ALA A 159 2.75 -5.75 -11.30
C ALA A 159 2.90 -5.25 -12.75
N ALA A 160 3.87 -4.37 -13.01
CA ALA A 160 4.16 -3.86 -14.36
C ALA A 160 4.75 -4.92 -15.32
N LYS A 161 5.19 -6.09 -14.80
CA LYS A 161 5.83 -7.16 -15.59
C LYS A 161 4.92 -8.36 -15.84
N VAL A 162 3.75 -8.40 -15.22
CA VAL A 162 2.75 -9.46 -15.37
C VAL A 162 1.43 -8.87 -15.85
N SER A 163 0.44 -9.71 -16.11
CA SER A 163 -0.88 -9.28 -16.59
C SER A 163 -2.02 -9.97 -15.82
N GLY A 164 -3.24 -9.52 -16.07
CA GLY A 164 -4.45 -10.12 -15.50
C GLY A 164 -4.55 -9.97 -13.98
N GLU A 165 -5.09 -11.00 -13.34
CA GLU A 165 -5.38 -11.01 -11.89
C GLU A 165 -4.10 -10.89 -11.05
N ALA A 166 -2.98 -11.46 -11.50
CA ALA A 166 -1.70 -11.34 -10.80
C ALA A 166 -1.20 -9.88 -10.77
N ALA A 167 -1.32 -9.15 -11.89
CA ALA A 167 -0.96 -7.73 -11.93
C ALA A 167 -1.85 -6.90 -11.00
N ARG A 168 -3.16 -7.16 -11.01
CA ARG A 168 -4.13 -6.50 -10.14
C ARG A 168 -3.82 -6.74 -8.66
N LEU A 169 -3.54 -8.00 -8.29
CA LEU A 169 -3.22 -8.37 -6.92
C LEU A 169 -1.94 -7.68 -6.45
N LEU A 170 -0.86 -7.75 -7.23
CA LEU A 170 0.41 -7.09 -6.89
C LEU A 170 0.25 -5.56 -6.76
N ALA A 171 -0.56 -4.93 -7.62
CA ALA A 171 -0.86 -3.50 -7.51
C ALA A 171 -1.67 -3.17 -6.24
N MET A 172 -2.63 -4.02 -5.85
CA MET A 172 -3.38 -3.86 -4.60
C MET A 172 -2.47 -4.00 -3.37
N LEU A 173 -1.56 -4.97 -3.37
CA LEU A 173 -0.57 -5.14 -2.31
C LEU A 173 0.31 -3.88 -2.20
N ALA A 174 0.82 -3.40 -3.34
CA ALA A 174 1.65 -2.20 -3.38
C ALA A 174 0.94 -0.96 -2.80
N ALA A 175 -0.34 -0.78 -3.10
CA ALA A 175 -1.12 0.34 -2.56
C ALA A 175 -1.32 0.22 -1.03
N ALA A 176 -1.68 -0.97 -0.54
CA ALA A 176 -1.86 -1.22 0.89
C ALA A 176 -0.56 -0.99 1.68
N GLU A 177 0.57 -1.48 1.17
CA GLU A 177 1.90 -1.30 1.78
C GLU A 177 2.32 0.18 1.79
N SER A 178 2.03 0.94 0.72
CA SER A 178 2.28 2.38 0.71
C SER A 178 1.47 3.11 1.79
N GLN A 179 0.20 2.73 1.96
CA GLN A 179 -0.66 3.30 3.01
C GLN A 179 -0.16 2.94 4.42
N LEU A 180 0.33 1.71 4.61
CA LEU A 180 0.95 1.29 5.87
C LEU A 180 2.23 2.07 6.16
N ALA A 181 3.10 2.24 5.17
CA ALA A 181 4.32 3.04 5.30
C ALA A 181 4.03 4.48 5.75
N ALA A 182 3.02 5.12 5.14
CA ALA A 182 2.58 6.45 5.51
C ALA A 182 2.04 6.49 6.96
N THR A 183 1.22 5.51 7.33
CA THR A 183 0.62 5.40 8.67
C THR A 183 1.69 5.25 9.75
N LEU A 184 2.67 4.37 9.52
CA LEU A 184 3.81 4.15 10.43
C LEU A 184 4.71 5.39 10.55
N THR A 185 4.91 6.10 9.45
CA THR A 185 5.69 7.35 9.45
C THR A 185 5.04 8.42 10.33
N VAL A 186 3.71 8.57 10.24
CA VAL A 186 2.95 9.49 11.11
C VAL A 186 3.04 9.05 12.57
N MET A 187 2.93 7.74 12.83
CA MET A 187 3.05 7.17 14.17
C MET A 187 4.42 7.43 14.80
N GLY A 188 5.51 7.19 14.06
CA GLY A 188 6.87 7.44 14.53
C GLY A 188 7.10 8.91 14.90
N LYS A 189 6.61 9.85 14.08
CA LYS A 189 6.70 11.29 14.37
C LYS A 189 5.95 11.67 15.65
N LYS A 190 4.76 11.12 15.87
CA LYS A 190 3.99 11.35 17.12
C LYS A 190 4.72 10.81 18.36
N LYS A 191 5.40 9.66 18.24
CA LYS A 191 6.17 9.10 19.37
C LYS A 191 7.38 9.96 19.76
N VAL A 192 8.06 10.56 18.79
CA VAL A 192 9.15 11.52 19.06
C VAL A 192 8.66 12.77 19.77
N ALA A 193 7.46 13.25 19.44
CA ALA A 193 6.89 14.47 20.05
C ALA A 193 6.32 14.27 21.46
N SER A 194 6.20 13.03 21.94
CA SER A 194 5.61 12.68 23.25
C SER A 194 6.58 11.96 24.19
N SER A 195 7.87 11.90 23.83
CA SER A 195 8.97 11.32 24.63
C SER A 195 9.93 12.42 25.04
#